data_AF-M1CAD3-F1
#
_entry.id   AF-M1CAD3-F1
#
_cell.length_a   1.000
_cell.length_b   1.000
_cell.length_c   1.000
_cell.angle_alpha   90.00
_cell.angle_beta   90.00
_cell.angle_gamma   90.00
#
_symmetry.space_group_name_H-M   'P 1'
#
loop_
_entity.id
_entity.type
_entity.pdbx_description
1 polymer ?
#
loop_
_entity_poly.entity_id
_entity_poly.type
_entity_poly.pdbx_seq_one_letter_code
_entity_poly.pdbx_strand_id
1 'polypeptide(L)'
;MNAEQIKSCLLDSETCQHLPTGKGADFYKYSLSHTQSSCCKPPTNCGLEFHNATYWTMPKAGQAVVNSDCKIWNNVQTELCFKCQSCKTIFYDFI
;
A
#
# COMPACT_ATOMS: atom_id res chain seq x y z
N MET A 1 7.62 -20.32 0.57
CA MET A 1 7.78 -19.02 -0.12
C MET A 1 8.23 -18.01 0.92
N ASN A 2 9.33 -17.30 0.72
CA ASN A 2 9.79 -16.26 1.66
C ASN A 2 9.25 -14.87 1.26
N ALA A 3 9.44 -13.84 2.11
CA ALA A 3 8.89 -12.51 1.87
C ALA A 3 9.33 -11.87 0.53
N GLU A 4 10.57 -12.13 0.07
CA GLU A 4 11.04 -11.62 -1.23
C GLU A 4 10.39 -12.36 -2.40
N GLN A 5 10.15 -13.66 -2.28
CA GLN A 5 9.41 -14.43 -3.30
C GLN A 5 7.94 -13.99 -3.38
N ILE A 6 7.30 -13.73 -2.24
CA ILE A 6 5.92 -13.24 -2.24
C ILE A 6 5.87 -11.83 -2.84
N LYS A 7 6.81 -10.95 -2.48
CA LYS A 7 6.96 -9.64 -3.10
C LYS A 7 7.14 -9.73 -4.62
N SER A 8 8.02 -10.61 -5.12
CA SER A 8 8.19 -10.83 -6.56
C SER A 8 6.88 -11.25 -7.20
N CYS A 9 6.16 -12.20 -6.61
CA CYS A 9 4.87 -12.67 -7.10
C CYS A 9 3.81 -11.54 -7.14
N LEU A 10 3.77 -10.66 -6.13
CA LEU A 10 2.85 -9.51 -6.09
C LEU A 10 3.17 -8.46 -7.16
N LEU A 11 4.46 -8.28 -7.47
CA LEU A 11 4.93 -7.43 -8.56
C LEU A 11 4.56 -8.02 -9.92
N ASP A 12 4.87 -9.30 -10.12
CA ASP A 12 4.64 -10.01 -11.39
C ASP A 12 3.16 -10.18 -11.72
N SER A 13 2.32 -10.36 -10.68
CA SER A 13 0.86 -10.44 -10.84
C SER A 13 0.18 -9.08 -11.04
N GLU A 14 0.95 -7.99 -11.02
CA GLU A 14 0.45 -6.62 -11.16
C GLU A 14 -0.74 -6.34 -10.21
N THR A 15 -0.72 -6.95 -9.02
CA THR A 15 -1.87 -6.99 -8.09
C THR A 15 -2.40 -5.57 -7.77
N CYS A 16 -1.49 -4.61 -7.65
CA CYS A 16 -1.82 -3.22 -7.36
C CYS A 16 -2.29 -2.43 -8.60
N GLN A 17 -1.89 -2.82 -9.81
CA GLN A 17 -2.28 -2.14 -11.05
C GLN A 17 -3.74 -2.46 -11.44
N HIS A 18 -4.23 -3.63 -11.03
CA HIS A 18 -5.62 -4.03 -11.17
C HIS A 18 -6.58 -3.31 -10.23
N LEU A 19 -6.09 -2.40 -9.38
CA LEU A 19 -6.94 -1.59 -8.51
C LEU A 19 -7.67 -0.52 -9.32
N PRO A 20 -8.97 -0.30 -9.06
CA PRO A 20 -9.74 0.69 -9.79
C PRO A 20 -9.18 2.10 -9.55
N THR A 21 -8.72 2.75 -10.62
CA THR A 21 -8.09 4.08 -10.59
C THR A 21 -9.09 5.23 -10.61
N GLY A 22 -10.37 4.97 -10.91
CA GLY A 22 -11.37 5.98 -11.26
C GLY A 22 -12.43 6.29 -10.20
N LYS A 23 -12.29 5.81 -8.97
CA LYS A 23 -13.21 6.14 -7.88
C LYS A 23 -12.48 7.08 -6.94
N GLY A 24 -13.05 8.25 -6.66
CA GLY A 24 -12.47 9.28 -5.80
C GLY A 24 -12.25 8.81 -4.35
N ALA A 25 -12.51 9.67 -3.37
CA ALA A 25 -12.32 9.33 -1.95
C ALA A 25 -13.13 8.10 -1.46
N ASP A 26 -14.03 7.54 -2.26
CA ASP A 26 -14.71 6.28 -1.96
C ASP A 26 -13.86 5.03 -2.25
N PHE A 27 -12.72 5.14 -2.95
CA PHE A 27 -11.76 4.05 -3.14
C PHE A 27 -11.35 3.41 -1.80
N TYR A 28 -11.23 4.24 -0.76
CA TYR A 28 -10.93 3.86 0.61
C TYR A 28 -11.97 2.94 1.25
N LYS A 29 -13.19 2.95 0.73
CA LYS A 29 -14.34 2.16 1.19
C LYS A 29 -14.50 0.86 0.41
N TYR A 30 -13.69 0.63 -0.64
CA TYR A 30 -13.70 -0.65 -1.34
C TYR A 30 -13.15 -1.74 -0.45
N SER A 31 -13.86 -2.86 -0.39
CA SER A 31 -13.38 -4.11 0.19
C SER A 31 -12.27 -4.69 -0.69
N LEU A 32 -11.08 -4.13 -0.55
CA LEU A 32 -9.87 -4.71 -1.11
C LEU A 32 -9.52 -5.98 -0.32
N SER A 33 -8.93 -6.96 -0.99
CA SER A 33 -8.35 -8.11 -0.28
C SER A 33 -7.30 -7.63 0.74
N HIS A 34 -7.03 -8.44 1.75
CA HIS A 34 -6.01 -8.11 2.75
C HIS A 34 -4.66 -7.79 2.08
N THR A 35 -4.28 -8.59 1.08
CA THR A 35 -3.08 -8.37 0.25
C THR A 35 -3.08 -7.02 -0.47
N GLN A 36 -4.17 -6.66 -1.13
CA GLN A 36 -4.28 -5.37 -1.82
C GLN A 36 -4.27 -4.19 -0.85
N SER A 37 -4.96 -4.30 0.29
CA SER A 37 -5.00 -3.25 1.31
C SER A 37 -3.64 -3.01 1.96
N SER A 38 -2.89 -4.08 2.25
CA SER A 38 -1.65 -4.00 3.02
C SER A 38 -0.43 -3.57 2.20
N CYS A 39 -0.39 -3.86 0.89
CA CYS A 39 0.78 -3.57 0.05
C CYS A 39 0.54 -2.45 -0.98
N CYS A 40 -0.69 -2.24 -1.43
CA CYS A 40 -1.01 -1.30 -2.51
C CYS A 40 -1.59 0.04 -2.04
N LYS A 41 -1.86 0.17 -0.74
CA LYS A 41 -2.38 1.39 -0.11
C LYS A 41 -1.53 1.73 1.12
N PRO A 42 -1.27 3.02 1.41
CA PRO A 42 -0.61 3.39 2.65
C PRO A 42 -1.51 3.11 3.87
N PRO A 43 -0.92 2.88 5.06
CA PRO A 43 -1.69 2.77 6.30
C PRO A 43 -2.58 4.00 6.53
N THR A 44 -3.84 3.79 6.92
CA THR A 44 -4.82 4.89 7.08
C THR A 44 -4.37 5.91 8.13
N ASN A 45 -3.62 5.49 9.16
CA ASN A 45 -3.11 6.38 10.21
C ASN A 45 -2.01 7.34 9.73
N CYS A 46 -1.46 7.16 8.53
CA CYS A 46 -0.46 8.05 7.97
C CYS A 46 -1.03 9.43 7.58
N GLY A 47 -2.33 9.49 7.27
CA GLY A 47 -2.98 10.72 6.82
C GLY A 47 -2.47 11.23 5.47
N LEU A 48 -1.99 10.37 4.56
CA LEU A 48 -1.63 10.79 3.20
C LEU A 48 -2.86 11.25 2.42
N GLU A 49 -2.66 12.25 1.57
CA GLU A 49 -3.67 12.78 0.66
C GLU A 49 -3.91 11.80 -0.49
N PHE A 50 -5.19 11.52 -0.76
CA PHE A 50 -5.58 10.76 -1.94
C PHE A 50 -5.25 11.54 -3.21
N HIS A 51 -4.80 10.82 -4.23
CA HIS A 51 -5.03 11.25 -5.61
C HIS A 51 -5.71 10.14 -6.39
N ASN A 52 -5.22 8.91 -6.24
CA ASN A 52 -5.70 7.73 -6.94
C ASN A 52 -5.27 6.46 -6.20
N ALA A 53 -5.77 5.30 -6.64
CA ALA A 53 -5.65 4.02 -5.94
C ALA A 53 -4.27 3.73 -5.32
N THR A 54 -3.21 3.90 -6.10
CA THR A 54 -1.82 3.65 -5.71
C THR A 54 -0.96 4.91 -5.67
N TYR A 55 -1.57 6.10 -5.72
CA TYR A 55 -0.83 7.37 -5.67
C TYR A 55 -1.32 8.27 -4.55
N TRP A 56 -0.40 8.57 -3.65
CA TRP A 56 -0.66 9.25 -2.39
C TRP A 56 0.47 10.23 -2.09
N THR A 57 0.14 11.39 -1.56
CA THR A 57 1.14 12.41 -1.23
C THR A 57 1.11 12.78 0.24
N MET A 58 2.28 13.18 0.75
CA MET A 58 2.37 13.70 2.10
C MET A 58 1.69 15.08 2.18
N PRO A 59 0.84 15.34 3.19
CA PRO A 59 0.30 16.68 3.41
C PRO A 59 1.44 17.68 3.67
N LYS A 60 1.25 18.93 3.26
CA LYS A 60 2.23 20.02 3.54
C LYS A 60 2.46 20.24 5.03
N ALA A 61 1.48 19.93 5.88
CA ALA A 61 1.57 20.01 7.33
C ALA A 61 2.41 18.88 7.96
N GLY A 62 2.85 17.89 7.17
CA GLY A 62 3.60 16.72 7.64
C GLY A 62 2.70 15.51 7.93
N GLN A 63 3.33 14.41 8.37
CA GLN A 63 2.63 13.17 8.72
C GLN A 63 1.74 13.37 9.95
N ALA A 64 0.51 12.83 9.90
CA ALA A 64 -0.38 12.84 11.05
C ALA A 64 0.16 11.99 12.22
N VAL A 65 0.96 10.96 11.92
CA VAL A 65 1.52 10.02 12.89
C VAL A 65 2.97 9.66 12.53
N VAL A 66 3.83 9.54 13.55
CA VAL A 66 5.19 9.00 13.38
C VAL A 66 5.12 7.48 13.22
N ASN A 67 4.86 7.03 12.00
CA ASN A 67 4.88 5.62 11.63
C ASN A 67 5.92 5.39 10.51
N SER A 68 6.81 4.42 10.72
CA SER A 68 7.89 4.08 9.79
C SER A 68 7.36 3.67 8.41
N ASP A 69 6.21 2.99 8.36
CA ASP A 69 5.59 2.56 7.10
C ASP A 69 5.16 3.78 6.28
N CYS A 70 4.67 4.83 6.95
CA CYS A 70 4.29 6.08 6.28
C CYS A 70 5.47 6.80 5.63
N LYS A 71 6.70 6.56 6.10
CA LYS A 71 7.94 7.12 5.51
C LYS A 71 8.47 6.26 4.37
N ILE A 72 8.13 4.97 4.35
CA ILE A 72 8.59 4.00 3.36
C ILE A 72 7.68 3.98 2.13
N TRP A 73 6.44 4.50 2.24
CA TRP A 73 5.53 4.63 1.11
C TRP A 73 6.20 5.30 -0.10
N ASN A 74 6.12 4.66 -1.28
CA ASN A 74 6.59 5.16 -2.55
C ASN A 74 5.44 5.11 -3.59
N ASN A 75 5.38 6.03 -4.55
CA ASN A 75 4.41 6.00 -5.66
C ASN A 75 4.91 5.24 -6.90
N VAL A 76 6.17 4.78 -6.88
CA VAL A 76 6.71 3.87 -7.91
C VAL A 76 6.02 2.51 -7.78
N GLN A 77 5.34 2.05 -8.83
CA GLN A 77 4.49 0.85 -8.80
C GLN A 77 5.26 -0.43 -8.43
N THR A 78 6.55 -0.50 -8.74
CA THR A 78 7.42 -1.64 -8.39
C THR A 78 7.95 -1.59 -6.95
N GLU A 79 7.69 -0.50 -6.23
CA GLU A 79 8.16 -0.31 -4.86
C GLU A 79 7.01 -0.19 -3.86
N LEU A 80 5.99 0.63 -4.19
CA LEU A 80 4.82 0.95 -3.36
C LEU A 80 5.14 0.90 -1.85
N CYS A 81 4.38 0.15 -1.07
CA CYS A 81 4.70 -0.17 0.33
C CYS A 81 5.22 -1.60 0.49
N PHE A 82 5.83 -2.22 -0.54
CA PHE A 82 6.26 -3.63 -0.47
C PHE A 82 7.33 -3.88 0.60
N LYS A 83 8.00 -2.83 1.08
CA LYS A 83 9.00 -2.90 2.16
C LYS A 83 8.44 -2.58 3.55
N CYS A 84 7.20 -2.10 3.65
CA CYS A 84 6.54 -1.71 4.89
C CYS A 84 6.23 -2.91 5.78
N GLN A 85 6.19 -2.73 7.09
CA GLN A 85 5.80 -3.80 8.01
C GLN A 85 4.36 -4.24 7.79
N SER A 86 3.45 -3.29 7.51
CA SER A 86 2.05 -3.60 7.18
C SER A 86 1.92 -4.56 5.99
N CYS A 87 2.77 -4.43 4.96
CA CYS A 87 2.80 -5.37 3.83
C CYS A 87 3.47 -6.71 4.21
N LYS A 88 4.44 -6.71 5.13
CA LYS A 88 5.07 -7.94 5.63
C LYS A 88 4.18 -8.75 6.56
N THR A 89 3.28 -8.11 7.32
CA THR A 89 2.37 -8.77 8.24
C THR A 89 1.55 -9.86 7.54
N ILE A 90 1.13 -9.61 6.29
CA ILE A 90 0.42 -10.63 5.51
C ILE A 90 1.25 -11.91 5.39
N PHE A 91 2.58 -11.80 5.25
CA PHE A 91 3.47 -12.95 5.05
C PHE A 91 3.65 -13.77 6.32
N TYR A 92 3.52 -13.15 7.49
CA TYR A 92 3.55 -13.86 8.77
C TYR A 92 2.24 -14.60 9.04
N ASP A 93 1.11 -14.11 8.51
CA ASP A 93 -0.20 -14.77 8.66
C ASP A 93 -0.37 -16.03 7.76
N PHE A 94 0.54 -16.24 6.81
CA PHE A 94 0.55 -17.43 5.91
C PHE A 94 1.58 -18.51 6.34
N ILE A 95 2.25 -18.34 7.48
CA ILE A 95 3.21 -19.28 8.07
C ILE A 95 2.66 -19.78 9.41
#